data_AF-A0A2V9Y4N3-F1
#
_entry.id   AF-A0A2V9Y4N3-F1
#
_cell.length_a   1.000
_cell.length_b   1.000
_cell.length_c   1.000
_cell.angle_alpha   90.00
_cell.angle_beta   90.00
_cell.angle_gamma   90.00
#
_symmetry.space_group_name_H-M   'P 1'
#
loop_
_entity.id
_entity.type
_entity.pdbx_description
1 polymer ?
#
loop_
_entity_poly.entity_id
_entity_poly.type
_entity_poly.pdbx_seq_one_letter_code
_entity_poly.pdbx_strand_id
1 'polypeptide(L)'
;MPRALDTVTGFVTAPGAVFTPWTMATGDTLAVRAAMPNSNIWLVGAWAWNQVAGVMRVRSPRLHDNVQGIRMRTPVNIVSNKIPERLTSGVAQKLFTQDNLIVEQTGSAVGGQIETGSLLIWYDDVPGLAGRFIDQPTLKKNGVNIMGQEVSITTGVGGGYTGGVAVNSTNDNFKANTDYALVGGVCDTRLATISVRGVDVANLRVSFPGEPTFSDETDNWFISLTAATGIPMIPVFNSQNKGAIIVDGVSQQVAVTSVVTLFFVELAQGSVPGAALPAAQPGV
;
A
#
# COMPACT_ATOMS: atom_id res chain seq x y z
N MET A 1 -13.06 9.06 -13.80
CA MET A 1 -12.88 7.60 -13.89
C MET A 1 -12.60 7.08 -12.49
N PRO A 2 -13.26 6.01 -12.05
CA PRO A 2 -13.10 5.45 -10.70
C PRO A 2 -11.73 4.77 -10.56
N ARG A 3 -10.79 5.50 -9.95
CA ARG A 3 -9.41 5.07 -9.74
C ARG A 3 -9.29 4.21 -8.49
N ALA A 4 -8.32 3.32 -8.46
CA ALA A 4 -8.04 2.48 -7.31
C ALA A 4 -6.53 2.28 -7.10
N LEU A 5 -6.13 2.20 -5.84
CA LEU A 5 -4.79 1.80 -5.41
C LEU A 5 -4.97 0.61 -4.46
N ASP A 6 -4.32 -0.49 -4.76
CA ASP A 6 -4.47 -1.75 -4.04
C ASP A 6 -3.11 -2.31 -3.63
N THR A 7 -3.03 -2.85 -2.42
CA THR A 7 -1.83 -3.52 -1.93
C THR A 7 -2.14 -4.99 -1.73
N VAL A 8 -1.36 -5.83 -2.41
CA VAL A 8 -1.47 -7.28 -2.37
C VAL A 8 -0.27 -7.83 -1.63
N THR A 9 -0.51 -8.57 -0.54
CA THR A 9 0.53 -9.07 0.35
C THR A 9 0.53 -10.59 0.41
N GLY A 10 1.73 -11.16 0.43
CA GLY A 10 1.93 -12.60 0.63
C GLY A 10 3.21 -12.87 1.41
N PHE A 11 3.40 -14.14 1.75
CA PHE A 11 4.52 -14.57 2.57
C PHE A 11 4.95 -16.00 2.24
N VAL A 12 6.15 -16.36 2.69
CA VAL A 12 6.70 -17.72 2.61
C VAL A 12 7.34 -18.11 3.94
N THR A 13 7.24 -19.39 4.30
CA THR A 13 7.85 -19.92 5.53
C THR A 13 9.10 -20.71 5.17
N ALA A 14 10.23 -20.34 5.77
CA ALA A 14 11.52 -21.01 5.62
C ALA A 14 11.91 -21.38 4.15
N PRO A 15 11.83 -20.44 3.18
CA PRO A 15 12.05 -20.75 1.75
C PRO A 15 13.47 -21.21 1.38
N GLY A 16 14.48 -20.88 2.19
CA GLY A 16 15.89 -21.15 1.87
C GLY A 16 16.31 -20.52 0.53
N ALA A 17 17.15 -21.25 -0.22
CA ALA A 17 17.68 -20.77 -1.50
C ALA A 17 16.75 -20.99 -2.70
N VAL A 18 15.66 -21.75 -2.52
CA VAL A 18 14.71 -22.07 -3.60
C VAL A 18 13.63 -20.99 -3.65
N PHE A 19 13.20 -20.63 -4.85
CA PHE A 19 12.06 -19.74 -5.02
C PHE A 19 10.80 -20.46 -4.57
N THR A 20 10.21 -19.96 -3.49
CA THR A 20 8.97 -20.49 -2.94
C THR A 20 7.83 -19.55 -3.30
N PRO A 21 6.70 -20.04 -3.86
CA PRO A 21 5.53 -19.23 -4.13
C PRO A 21 4.92 -18.64 -2.87
N TRP A 22 4.45 -17.40 -2.95
CA TRP A 22 3.74 -16.75 -1.86
C TRP A 22 2.46 -17.49 -1.48
N THR A 23 2.27 -17.66 -0.18
CA THR A 23 0.95 -17.85 0.44
C THR A 23 0.34 -16.48 0.63
N MET A 24 -0.87 -16.25 0.13
CA MET A 24 -1.49 -14.93 0.17
C MET A 24 -2.06 -14.61 1.55
N ALA A 25 -1.93 -13.34 1.96
CA ALA A 25 -2.65 -12.82 3.11
C ALA A 25 -4.17 -12.92 2.88
N THR A 26 -4.93 -13.12 3.95
CA THR A 26 -6.40 -13.27 3.86
C THR A 26 -7.04 -12.07 3.18
N GLY A 27 -7.79 -12.34 2.10
CA GLY A 27 -8.49 -11.34 1.30
C GLY A 27 -7.69 -10.80 0.10
N ASP A 28 -6.40 -11.12 0.01
CA ASP A 28 -5.55 -10.69 -1.10
C ASP A 28 -5.46 -11.77 -2.20
N THR A 29 -5.14 -11.34 -3.41
CA THR A 29 -5.01 -12.22 -4.58
C THR A 29 -3.97 -11.69 -5.56
N LEU A 30 -3.23 -12.60 -6.20
CA LEU A 30 -2.32 -12.28 -7.30
C LEU A 30 -3.01 -12.13 -8.65
N ALA A 31 -4.34 -12.36 -8.70
CA ALA A 31 -5.14 -12.08 -9.87
C ALA A 31 -5.37 -10.56 -9.99
N VAL A 32 -4.85 -9.98 -11.07
CA VAL A 32 -5.03 -8.55 -11.38
C VAL A 32 -6.51 -8.28 -11.66
N ARG A 33 -7.07 -7.23 -11.05
CA ARG A 33 -8.50 -6.91 -11.13
C ARG A 33 -8.95 -6.65 -12.57
N ALA A 34 -10.24 -6.91 -12.81
CA ALA A 34 -10.91 -6.54 -14.05
C ALA A 34 -11.00 -5.01 -14.13
N ALA A 35 -10.39 -4.40 -15.15
CA ALA A 35 -10.38 -2.96 -15.36
C ALA A 35 -11.08 -2.62 -16.69
N MET A 36 -11.54 -1.38 -16.86
CA MET A 36 -12.23 -0.98 -18.09
C MET A 36 -11.32 -1.15 -19.32
N PRO A 37 -11.88 -1.45 -20.52
CA PRO A 37 -11.08 -1.51 -21.73
C PRO A 37 -10.24 -0.24 -21.93
N ASN A 38 -8.98 -0.41 -22.30
CA ASN A 38 -7.98 0.66 -22.48
C ASN A 38 -7.57 1.44 -21.21
N SER A 39 -8.05 1.06 -20.02
CA SER A 39 -7.49 1.58 -18.76
C SER A 39 -6.10 1.01 -18.52
N ASN A 40 -5.22 1.78 -17.86
CA ASN A 40 -3.92 1.25 -17.47
C ASN A 40 -3.95 0.69 -16.05
N ILE A 41 -3.12 -0.33 -15.85
CA ILE A 41 -2.84 -0.95 -14.57
C ILE A 41 -1.33 -0.96 -14.42
N TRP A 42 -0.83 -0.48 -13.28
CA TRP A 42 0.60 -0.30 -13.04
C TRP A 42 1.00 -0.93 -11.73
N LEU A 43 2.02 -1.78 -11.73
CA LEU A 43 2.77 -2.14 -10.54
C LEU A 43 3.71 -0.97 -10.22
N VAL A 44 3.37 -0.23 -9.17
CA VAL A 44 4.02 1.04 -8.78
C VAL A 44 4.93 0.88 -7.56
N GLY A 45 4.74 -0.17 -6.77
CA GLY A 45 5.64 -0.50 -5.66
C GLY A 45 5.75 -2.01 -5.45
N ALA A 46 6.90 -2.45 -4.96
CA ALA A 46 7.13 -3.82 -4.53
C ALA A 46 8.19 -3.84 -3.43
N TRP A 47 7.87 -4.37 -2.26
CA TRP A 47 8.83 -4.47 -1.15
C TRP A 47 8.68 -5.80 -0.43
N ALA A 48 9.71 -6.17 0.34
CA ALA A 48 9.74 -7.39 1.12
C ALA A 48 10.55 -7.21 2.40
N TRP A 49 10.18 -7.94 3.44
CA TRP A 49 10.92 -8.09 4.67
C TRP A 49 11.46 -9.51 4.78
N ASN A 50 12.78 -9.63 4.71
CA ASN A 50 13.47 -10.89 4.88
C ASN A 50 14.29 -10.95 6.18
N GLN A 51 14.32 -12.11 6.85
CA GLN A 51 15.23 -12.45 7.95
C GLN A 51 16.64 -12.80 7.47
N VAL A 52 16.76 -13.34 6.25
CA VAL A 52 18.04 -13.56 5.59
C VAL A 52 17.98 -13.01 4.17
N ALA A 53 19.08 -12.40 3.73
CA ALA A 53 19.16 -11.81 2.40
C ALA A 53 18.72 -12.83 1.31
N GLY A 54 17.84 -12.37 0.43
CA GLY A 54 17.18 -13.21 -0.56
C GLY A 54 16.83 -12.46 -1.83
N VAL A 55 15.84 -12.99 -2.54
CA VAL A 55 15.32 -12.43 -3.77
C VAL A 55 13.80 -12.56 -3.74
N MET A 56 13.09 -11.46 -3.96
CA MET A 56 11.69 -11.47 -4.37
C MET A 56 11.63 -11.38 -5.90
N ARG A 57 10.76 -12.16 -6.54
CA ARG A 57 10.50 -12.02 -7.97
C ARG A 57 9.01 -12.01 -8.29
N VAL A 58 8.65 -11.23 -9.30
CA VAL A 58 7.29 -11.14 -9.85
C VAL A 58 7.33 -11.58 -11.31
N ARG A 59 6.57 -12.61 -11.66
CA ARG A 59 6.48 -13.17 -13.01
C ARG A 59 5.05 -13.12 -13.52
N SER A 60 4.91 -13.04 -14.83
CA SER A 60 3.69 -13.39 -15.54
C SER A 60 4.06 -13.78 -16.98
N PRO A 61 3.25 -14.61 -17.66
CA PRO A 61 3.45 -14.92 -19.08
C PRO A 61 3.42 -13.69 -19.99
N ARG A 62 2.88 -12.56 -19.51
CA ARG A 62 2.72 -11.31 -20.24
C ARG A 62 3.80 -10.27 -19.90
N LEU A 63 4.65 -10.54 -18.91
CA LEU A 63 5.84 -9.73 -18.64
C LEU A 63 6.95 -10.08 -19.63
N HIS A 64 7.93 -9.18 -19.76
CA HIS A 64 9.05 -9.36 -20.69
C HIS A 64 9.80 -10.68 -20.47
N ASP A 65 10.13 -10.99 -19.21
CA ASP A 65 10.75 -12.26 -18.83
C ASP A 65 9.74 -13.11 -18.05
N ASN A 66 9.21 -14.16 -18.65
CA ASN A 66 8.24 -15.04 -18.00
C ASN A 66 8.89 -16.15 -17.14
N VAL A 67 10.21 -16.32 -17.23
CA VAL A 67 10.97 -17.36 -16.49
C VAL A 67 11.53 -16.80 -15.19
N GLN A 68 12.15 -15.62 -15.25
CA GLN A 68 12.79 -14.97 -14.10
C GLN A 68 12.00 -13.75 -13.62
N GLY A 69 11.26 -13.08 -14.50
CA GLY A 69 10.46 -11.91 -14.16
C GLY A 69 11.26 -10.72 -13.67
N ILE A 70 10.58 -9.85 -12.92
CA ILE A 70 11.20 -8.73 -12.24
C ILE A 70 11.86 -9.28 -10.99
N ARG A 71 13.19 -9.38 -10.99
CA ARG A 71 13.96 -9.90 -9.87
C ARG A 71 14.52 -8.78 -9.02
N MET A 72 14.19 -8.82 -7.73
CA MET A 72 14.50 -7.79 -6.77
C MET A 72 15.29 -8.41 -5.62
N ARG A 73 16.48 -7.90 -5.35
CA ARG A 73 17.24 -8.34 -4.17
C ARG A 73 16.55 -7.82 -2.91
N THR A 74 16.38 -8.70 -1.93
CA THR A 74 15.83 -8.35 -0.63
C THR A 74 16.96 -8.46 0.40
N PRO A 75 17.53 -7.33 0.86
CA PRO A 75 18.53 -7.35 1.92
C PRO A 75 17.94 -7.89 3.22
N VAL A 76 18.81 -8.33 4.12
CA VAL A 76 18.41 -8.75 5.45
C VAL A 76 17.82 -7.57 6.22
N ASN A 77 16.62 -7.77 6.76
CA ASN A 77 15.97 -6.88 7.72
C ASN A 77 15.82 -5.43 7.25
N ILE A 78 15.61 -5.22 5.95
CA ILE A 78 15.35 -3.91 5.34
C ILE A 78 14.10 -3.99 4.48
N VAL A 79 13.10 -3.18 4.82
CA VAL A 79 11.84 -3.07 4.07
C VAL A 79 11.84 -1.76 3.29
N SER A 80 12.13 -1.82 2.00
CA SER A 80 12.11 -0.63 1.15
C SER A 80 11.59 -0.99 -0.22
N ASN A 81 11.13 0.01 -0.97
CA ASN A 81 10.70 -0.22 -2.34
C ASN A 81 11.85 -0.78 -3.17
N LYS A 82 11.56 -1.83 -3.92
CA LYS A 82 12.52 -2.49 -4.80
C LYS A 82 12.29 -2.16 -6.27
N ILE A 83 11.19 -1.47 -6.60
CA ILE A 83 11.03 -0.87 -7.92
C ILE A 83 11.95 0.34 -8.01
N PRO A 84 12.90 0.38 -8.97
CA PRO A 84 13.93 1.40 -8.98
C PRO A 84 13.44 2.71 -9.61
N GLU A 85 12.52 3.41 -8.94
CA GLU A 85 11.84 4.63 -9.42
C GLU A 85 12.81 5.70 -9.93
N ARG A 86 13.94 5.89 -9.24
CA ARG A 86 14.96 6.90 -9.61
C ARG A 86 15.73 6.51 -10.88
N LEU A 87 15.94 5.21 -11.11
CA LEU A 87 16.68 4.71 -12.29
C LEU A 87 15.77 4.60 -13.51
N THR A 88 14.48 4.36 -13.30
CA THR A 88 13.51 4.21 -14.39
C THR A 88 12.86 5.54 -14.79
N SER A 89 13.27 6.65 -14.18
CA SER A 89 12.60 7.95 -14.32
C SER A 89 11.08 7.84 -14.09
N GLY A 90 10.69 6.99 -13.14
CA GLY A 90 9.29 6.75 -12.80
C GLY A 90 8.51 5.84 -13.75
N VAL A 91 9.17 5.13 -14.67
CA VAL A 91 8.50 4.09 -15.45
C VAL A 91 8.06 2.95 -14.52
N ALA A 92 6.75 2.86 -14.30
CA ALA A 92 6.11 1.77 -13.59
C ALA A 92 5.90 0.55 -14.51
N GLN A 93 5.80 -0.66 -13.94
CA GLN A 93 5.59 -1.86 -14.73
C GLN A 93 4.10 -1.99 -15.11
N LYS A 94 3.80 -2.03 -16.40
CA LYS A 94 2.43 -2.28 -16.87
C LYS A 94 1.97 -3.69 -16.50
N LEU A 95 0.78 -3.80 -15.94
CA LEU A 95 0.07 -5.05 -15.72
C LEU A 95 -1.13 -5.17 -16.66
N PHE A 96 -1.70 -6.35 -16.74
CA PHE A 96 -2.82 -6.63 -17.61
C PHE A 96 -4.01 -7.14 -16.82
N THR A 97 -5.20 -6.70 -17.25
CA THR A 97 -6.44 -7.12 -16.62
C THR A 97 -6.59 -8.65 -16.64
N GLN A 98 -7.03 -9.22 -15.51
CA GLN A 98 -7.21 -10.66 -15.30
C GLN A 98 -5.95 -11.51 -15.48
N ASP A 99 -4.76 -10.89 -15.54
CA ASP A 99 -3.50 -11.63 -15.48
C ASP A 99 -3.29 -12.19 -14.08
N ASN A 100 -2.70 -13.39 -13.99
CA ASN A 100 -2.38 -14.00 -12.72
C ASN A 100 -0.87 -13.94 -12.49
N LEU A 101 -0.47 -13.09 -11.55
CA LEU A 101 0.93 -12.94 -11.21
C LEU A 101 1.43 -14.17 -10.46
N ILE A 102 2.70 -14.51 -10.66
CA ILE A 102 3.41 -15.50 -9.86
C ILE A 102 4.47 -14.74 -9.08
N VAL A 103 4.30 -14.72 -7.75
CA VAL A 103 5.24 -14.04 -6.85
C VAL A 103 5.90 -15.08 -5.97
N GLU A 104 7.23 -15.03 -5.95
CA GLU A 104 8.05 -16.02 -5.28
C GLU A 104 9.19 -15.33 -4.54
N GLN A 105 9.63 -15.94 -3.44
CA GLN A 105 10.67 -15.39 -2.59
C GLN A 105 11.64 -16.46 -2.12
N THR A 106 12.91 -16.10 -2.04
CA THR A 106 13.95 -16.85 -1.32
C THR A 106 14.27 -16.14 -0.01
N GLY A 107 14.94 -16.82 0.92
CA GLY A 107 15.29 -16.25 2.22
C GLY A 107 15.83 -17.31 3.17
N SER A 108 15.43 -17.21 4.43
CA SER A 108 15.89 -18.12 5.48
C SER A 108 15.40 -19.55 5.27
N ALA A 109 16.19 -20.55 5.66
CA ALA A 109 15.79 -21.95 5.75
C ALA A 109 15.42 -22.38 7.19
N VAL A 110 15.34 -21.42 8.12
CA VAL A 110 15.07 -21.69 9.54
C VAL A 110 13.56 -21.88 9.75
N GLY A 111 13.19 -23.05 10.29
CA GLY A 111 11.79 -23.39 10.58
C GLY A 111 11.10 -22.34 11.43
N GLY A 112 9.88 -21.97 11.03
CA GLY A 112 9.08 -20.96 11.71
C GLY A 112 9.40 -19.50 11.36
N GLN A 113 10.46 -19.22 10.59
CA GLN A 113 10.70 -17.87 10.06
C GLN A 113 9.84 -17.60 8.83
N ILE A 114 9.27 -16.40 8.78
CA ILE A 114 8.39 -15.94 7.71
C ILE A 114 9.06 -14.78 6.97
N GLU A 115 9.15 -14.91 5.66
CA GLU A 115 9.56 -13.84 4.76
C GLU A 115 8.31 -13.27 4.08
N THR A 116 8.04 -11.98 4.25
CA THR A 116 6.79 -11.33 3.79
C THR A 116 7.11 -10.33 2.69
N GLY A 117 6.20 -10.08 1.76
CA GLY A 117 6.30 -8.95 0.83
C GLY A 117 4.95 -8.47 0.33
N SER A 118 4.98 -7.32 -0.33
CA SER A 118 3.78 -6.65 -0.83
C SER A 118 4.03 -6.03 -2.20
N LEU A 119 2.96 -5.99 -3.00
CA LEU A 119 2.89 -5.32 -4.29
C LEU A 119 1.85 -4.20 -4.21
N LEU A 120 2.23 -3.00 -4.65
CA LEU A 120 1.34 -1.85 -4.74
C LEU A 120 0.94 -1.65 -6.21
N ILE A 121 -0.35 -1.72 -6.49
CA ILE A 121 -0.91 -1.73 -7.84
C ILE A 121 -1.90 -0.58 -8.00
N TRP A 122 -1.63 0.27 -8.98
CA TRP A 122 -2.54 1.32 -9.42
C TRP A 122 -3.45 0.83 -10.55
N TYR A 123 -4.71 1.26 -10.51
CA TYR A 123 -5.69 1.06 -11.58
C TYR A 123 -6.34 2.39 -11.96
N ASP A 124 -6.32 2.73 -13.25
CA ASP A 124 -6.95 3.96 -13.74
C ASP A 124 -8.49 3.92 -13.68
N ASP A 125 -9.07 2.75 -13.92
CA ASP A 125 -10.53 2.56 -13.94
C ASP A 125 -10.92 1.11 -13.62
N VAL A 126 -11.38 0.87 -12.40
CA VAL A 126 -12.00 -0.40 -12.00
C VAL A 126 -13.48 -0.16 -11.68
N PRO A 127 -14.41 -0.78 -12.43
CA PRO A 127 -15.83 -0.64 -12.17
C PRO A 127 -16.18 -0.98 -10.72
N GLY A 128 -16.87 -0.06 -10.04
CA GLY A 128 -17.30 -0.23 -8.66
C GLY A 128 -16.27 0.15 -7.59
N LEU A 129 -15.03 0.52 -7.95
CA LEU A 129 -14.00 0.96 -7.01
C LEU A 129 -13.65 2.43 -7.23
N ALA A 130 -14.28 3.33 -6.47
CA ALA A 130 -14.11 4.77 -6.60
C ALA A 130 -13.27 5.35 -5.46
N GLY A 131 -11.94 5.16 -5.50
CA GLY A 131 -11.03 5.78 -4.54
C GLY A 131 -10.76 7.25 -4.85
N ARG A 132 -10.52 8.04 -3.79
CA ARG A 132 -10.23 9.48 -3.85
C ARG A 132 -8.72 9.70 -3.80
N PHE A 133 -8.15 10.16 -4.90
CA PHE A 133 -6.71 10.43 -5.00
C PHE A 133 -6.43 11.77 -5.70
N ILE A 134 -5.37 12.45 -5.26
CA ILE A 134 -4.92 13.72 -5.82
C ILE A 134 -3.46 13.65 -6.27
N ASP A 135 -3.07 14.61 -7.11
CA ASP A 135 -1.67 14.82 -7.50
C ASP A 135 -0.95 15.82 -6.57
N GLN A 136 0.37 15.91 -6.74
CA GLN A 136 1.20 16.82 -5.97
C GLN A 136 0.89 18.31 -6.21
N PRO A 137 0.62 18.79 -7.45
CA PRO A 137 0.17 20.16 -7.67
C PRO A 137 -1.11 20.52 -6.92
N THR A 138 -2.11 19.64 -6.92
CA THR A 138 -3.36 19.83 -6.18
C THR A 138 -3.10 19.89 -4.68
N LEU A 139 -2.27 18.99 -4.15
CA LEU A 139 -1.86 19.02 -2.74
C LEU A 139 -1.19 20.36 -2.37
N LYS A 140 -0.24 20.83 -3.17
CA LYS A 140 0.46 22.11 -2.93
C LYS A 140 -0.47 23.32 -2.99
N LYS A 141 -1.45 23.30 -3.89
CA LYS A 141 -2.41 24.40 -4.07
C LYS A 141 -3.41 24.47 -2.93
N ASN A 142 -3.88 23.33 -2.44
CA ASN A 142 -5.02 23.24 -1.53
C ASN A 142 -4.64 22.87 -0.09
N GLY A 143 -3.38 22.50 0.17
CA GLY A 143 -2.91 22.14 1.51
C GLY A 143 -2.89 23.34 2.45
N VAL A 144 -3.36 23.14 3.68
CA VAL A 144 -3.50 24.18 4.71
C VAL A 144 -2.55 23.90 5.88
N ASN A 145 -2.69 22.75 6.53
CA ASN A 145 -1.90 22.37 7.71
C ASN A 145 -1.35 20.96 7.56
N ILE A 146 -0.17 20.70 8.13
CA ILE A 146 0.37 19.35 8.27
C ILE A 146 0.01 18.82 9.66
N MET A 147 -0.41 17.56 9.74
CA MET A 147 -0.78 16.87 10.97
C MET A 147 -0.07 15.51 11.05
N GLY A 148 0.46 15.18 12.23
CA GLY A 148 0.78 13.80 12.59
C GLY A 148 -0.39 13.16 13.32
N GLN A 149 -0.81 11.98 12.86
CA GLN A 149 -1.83 11.17 13.51
C GLN A 149 -1.17 9.87 13.98
N GLU A 150 -1.02 9.75 15.30
CA GLU A 150 -0.44 8.55 15.92
C GLU A 150 -1.50 7.48 16.11
N VAL A 151 -1.13 6.24 15.81
CA VAL A 151 -1.94 5.04 16.00
C VAL A 151 -1.04 3.87 16.40
N SER A 152 -1.44 3.12 17.41
CA SER A 152 -0.71 1.92 17.85
C SER A 152 -1.39 0.68 17.27
N ILE A 153 -0.65 -0.12 16.51
CA ILE A 153 -1.13 -1.39 15.97
C ILE A 153 -0.36 -2.56 16.55
N THR A 154 -1.07 -3.63 16.93
CA THR A 154 -0.46 -4.88 17.42
C THR A 154 -0.75 -6.00 16.44
N THR A 155 0.28 -6.40 15.70
CA THR A 155 0.20 -7.46 14.69
C THR A 155 0.29 -8.86 15.32
N GLY A 156 -0.24 -9.87 14.63
CA GLY A 156 -0.14 -11.29 14.96
C GLY A 156 1.13 -11.95 14.42
N VAL A 157 1.13 -13.29 14.34
CA VAL A 157 2.30 -14.12 14.00
C VAL A 157 2.18 -14.85 12.65
N GLY A 158 1.22 -14.48 11.81
CA GLY A 158 0.80 -15.27 10.65
C GLY A 158 1.25 -14.76 9.28
N GLY A 159 2.10 -13.74 9.20
CA GLY A 159 2.53 -13.15 7.93
C GLY A 159 1.45 -12.40 7.14
N GLY A 160 0.22 -12.31 7.67
CA GLY A 160 -0.91 -11.59 7.07
C GLY A 160 -1.35 -10.36 7.87
N TYR A 161 -2.28 -9.61 7.29
CA TYR A 161 -2.84 -8.40 7.91
C TYR A 161 -3.55 -8.69 9.23
N THR A 162 -3.13 -7.99 10.27
CA THR A 162 -3.67 -8.08 11.64
C THR A 162 -3.51 -6.74 12.36
N GLY A 163 -4.00 -6.65 13.60
CA GLY A 163 -3.83 -5.43 14.41
C GLY A 163 -4.65 -4.23 13.94
N GLY A 164 -5.71 -4.47 13.17
CA GLY A 164 -6.56 -3.41 12.64
C GLY A 164 -7.26 -2.61 13.72
N VAL A 165 -7.01 -1.30 13.74
CA VAL A 165 -7.66 -0.34 14.64
C VAL A 165 -8.12 0.89 13.86
N ALA A 166 -9.09 1.63 14.39
CA ALA A 166 -9.50 2.90 13.79
C ALA A 166 -8.36 3.93 13.86
N VAL A 167 -8.23 4.80 12.85
CA VAL A 167 -7.15 5.79 12.77
C VAL A 167 -7.14 6.77 13.94
N ASN A 168 -8.29 6.95 14.61
CA ASN A 168 -8.45 7.82 15.76
C ASN A 168 -8.43 7.06 17.12
N SER A 169 -8.00 5.80 17.14
CA SER A 169 -8.09 4.96 18.35
C SER A 169 -7.12 5.35 19.45
N THR A 170 -5.91 5.81 19.10
CA THR A 170 -4.89 6.23 20.08
C THR A 170 -5.08 7.70 20.45
N ASN A 171 -5.14 8.56 19.43
CA ASN A 171 -5.39 9.99 19.54
C ASN A 171 -6.40 10.40 18.46
N ASP A 172 -7.16 11.48 18.67
CA ASP A 172 -8.08 12.01 17.66
C ASP A 172 -7.75 13.48 17.38
N ASN A 173 -6.89 13.72 16.39
CA ASN A 173 -6.46 15.07 16.02
C ASN A 173 -7.34 15.68 14.91
N PHE A 174 -8.22 14.90 14.29
CA PHE A 174 -8.98 15.31 13.11
C PHE A 174 -10.00 16.41 13.40
N LYS A 175 -9.97 17.48 12.61
CA LYS A 175 -11.06 18.46 12.58
C LYS A 175 -12.28 17.88 11.88
N ALA A 176 -13.47 18.25 12.36
CA ALA A 176 -14.73 17.80 11.76
C ALA A 176 -14.87 18.27 10.30
N ASN A 177 -15.56 17.48 9.48
CA ASN A 177 -15.97 17.82 8.10
C ASN A 177 -14.82 18.28 7.19
N THR A 178 -13.65 17.69 7.33
CA THR A 178 -12.42 18.12 6.66
C THR A 178 -11.79 16.96 5.91
N ASP A 179 -11.29 17.23 4.70
CA ASP A 179 -10.57 16.25 3.90
C ASP A 179 -9.06 16.31 4.22
N TYR A 180 -8.45 15.14 4.35
CA TYR A 180 -7.03 15.00 4.67
C TYR A 180 -6.34 14.11 3.65
N ALA A 181 -5.29 14.63 3.03
CA ALA A 181 -4.42 13.86 2.14
C ALA A 181 -3.36 13.12 2.97
N LEU A 182 -3.28 11.80 2.85
CA LEU A 182 -2.23 10.99 3.48
C LEU A 182 -0.98 11.04 2.61
N VAL A 183 0.12 11.59 3.14
CA VAL A 183 1.36 11.74 2.35
C VAL A 183 2.34 10.58 2.56
N GLY A 184 2.24 9.91 3.70
CA GLY A 184 3.10 8.81 4.11
C GLY A 184 3.01 8.60 5.61
N GLY A 185 4.01 7.95 6.19
CA GLY A 185 4.07 7.74 7.63
C GLY A 185 5.36 7.09 8.05
N VAL A 186 5.57 7.05 9.36
CA VAL A 186 6.73 6.43 9.99
C VAL A 186 6.28 5.51 11.11
N CYS A 187 7.12 4.57 11.49
CA CYS A 187 6.88 3.65 12.60
C CYS A 187 8.11 3.56 13.50
N ASP A 188 7.91 3.23 14.77
CA ASP A 188 8.99 2.99 15.74
C ASP A 188 9.58 1.57 15.66
N THR A 189 8.79 0.64 15.14
CA THR A 189 9.07 -0.80 15.14
C THR A 189 8.75 -1.36 13.77
N ARG A 190 9.69 -2.11 13.20
CA ARG A 190 9.59 -2.58 11.82
C ARG A 190 8.38 -3.49 11.60
N LEU A 191 7.70 -3.23 10.49
CA LEU A 191 6.65 -4.05 9.90
C LEU A 191 6.98 -4.29 8.42
N ALA A 192 6.49 -5.37 7.84
CA ALA A 192 6.62 -5.58 6.40
C ALA A 192 5.80 -4.52 5.64
N THR A 193 4.60 -4.23 6.14
CA THR A 193 3.67 -3.32 5.47
C THR A 193 2.78 -2.65 6.49
N ILE A 194 2.62 -1.33 6.37
CA ILE A 194 1.59 -0.55 7.06
C ILE A 194 0.52 -0.20 6.03
N SER A 195 -0.74 -0.40 6.38
CA SER A 195 -1.85 -0.18 5.46
C SER A 195 -2.94 0.66 6.09
N VAL A 196 -3.53 1.50 5.25
CA VAL A 196 -4.72 2.28 5.58
C VAL A 196 -5.82 1.84 4.63
N ARG A 197 -7.01 1.61 5.15
CA ARG A 197 -8.19 1.25 4.35
C ARG A 197 -9.43 1.95 4.87
N GLY A 198 -10.37 2.21 3.97
CA GLY A 198 -11.65 2.82 4.30
C GLY A 198 -12.45 3.13 3.04
N VAL A 199 -13.67 3.62 3.22
CA VAL A 199 -14.59 3.88 2.10
C VAL A 199 -14.01 4.87 1.06
N ASP A 200 -13.22 5.85 1.52
CA ASP A 200 -12.61 6.86 0.66
C ASP A 200 -11.54 6.29 -0.31
N VAL A 201 -11.03 5.08 -0.05
CA VAL A 201 -10.12 4.34 -0.93
C VAL A 201 -10.75 3.03 -1.41
N ALA A 202 -12.08 3.01 -1.56
CA ALA A 202 -12.87 1.87 -2.01
C ALA A 202 -12.70 0.59 -1.15
N ASN A 203 -12.37 0.76 0.13
CA ASN A 203 -12.04 -0.30 1.09
C ASN A 203 -10.85 -1.19 0.70
N LEU A 204 -10.04 -0.75 -0.27
CA LEU A 204 -8.77 -1.38 -0.59
C LEU A 204 -7.69 -0.92 0.41
N ARG A 205 -6.60 -1.69 0.48
CA ARG A 205 -5.44 -1.31 1.29
C ARG A 205 -4.52 -0.42 0.48
N VAL A 206 -4.40 0.83 0.92
CA VAL A 206 -3.34 1.73 0.45
C VAL A 206 -2.20 1.69 1.47
N SER A 207 -1.01 1.34 1.01
CA SER A 207 0.04 0.88 1.91
C SER A 207 1.42 1.40 1.55
N PHE A 208 2.30 1.33 2.53
CA PHE A 208 3.70 1.70 2.43
C PHE A 208 4.58 0.77 3.29
N PRO A 209 5.90 0.71 3.02
CA PRO A 209 6.85 -0.06 3.83
C PRO A 209 6.84 0.37 5.30
N GLY A 210 6.87 -0.58 6.24
CA GLY A 210 6.97 -0.29 7.68
C GLY A 210 8.42 -0.24 8.16
N GLU A 211 9.23 0.69 7.65
CA GLU A 211 10.68 0.71 7.88
C GLU A 211 11.14 1.88 8.76
N PRO A 212 11.52 1.62 10.03
CA PRO A 212 11.91 2.69 10.96
C PRO A 212 13.28 3.30 10.64
N THR A 213 14.16 2.59 9.91
CA THR A 213 15.55 3.05 9.67
C THR A 213 15.65 4.04 8.50
N PHE A 214 14.74 3.92 7.53
CA PHE A 214 14.67 4.76 6.32
C PHE A 214 13.36 5.55 6.35
N SER A 215 13.15 6.30 7.43
CA SER A 215 11.94 7.08 7.63
C SER A 215 11.74 8.16 6.57
N ASP A 216 12.83 8.65 5.96
CA ASP A 216 12.84 9.60 4.85
C ASP A 216 12.27 9.02 3.54
N GLU A 217 12.28 7.69 3.38
CA GLU A 217 11.63 7.02 2.25
C GLU A 217 10.12 6.83 2.45
N THR A 218 9.67 6.77 3.71
CA THR A 218 8.30 6.38 4.06
C THR A 218 7.43 7.57 4.50
N ASP A 219 8.02 8.63 5.03
CA ASP A 219 7.31 9.84 5.52
C ASP A 219 6.52 10.56 4.43
N ASN A 220 6.99 10.51 3.19
CA ASN A 220 6.43 11.19 2.01
C ASN A 220 6.09 10.21 0.88
N TRP A 221 5.99 8.92 1.19
CA TRP A 221 5.83 7.80 0.26
C TRP A 221 4.91 8.09 -0.94
N PHE A 222 3.69 8.54 -0.69
CA PHE A 222 2.71 8.77 -1.76
C PHE A 222 3.02 10.02 -2.61
N ILE A 223 3.68 11.02 -2.01
CA ILE A 223 4.18 12.19 -2.75
C ILE A 223 5.30 11.75 -3.68
N SER A 224 6.27 10.99 -3.18
CA SER A 224 7.43 10.53 -3.96
C SER A 224 6.99 9.64 -5.12
N LEU A 225 6.11 8.67 -4.88
CA LEU A 225 5.52 7.84 -5.93
C LEU A 225 4.79 8.66 -7.00
N THR A 226 3.98 9.64 -6.57
CA THR A 226 3.24 10.53 -7.48
C THR A 226 4.19 11.38 -8.32
N ALA A 227 5.25 11.91 -7.70
CA ALA A 227 6.25 12.72 -8.38
C ALA A 227 7.08 11.90 -9.38
N ALA A 228 7.42 10.66 -9.03
CA ALA A 228 8.15 9.77 -9.91
C ALA A 228 7.31 9.40 -11.14
N THR A 229 6.10 8.89 -10.93
CA THR A 229 5.28 8.29 -12.00
C THR A 229 4.39 9.28 -12.75
N GLY A 230 4.12 10.45 -12.18
CA GLY A 230 3.10 11.40 -12.66
C GLY A 230 1.66 10.95 -12.43
N ILE A 231 1.44 9.85 -11.70
CA ILE A 231 0.11 9.30 -11.40
C ILE A 231 -0.39 9.89 -10.07
N PRO A 232 -1.65 10.39 -9.99
CA PRO A 232 -2.20 10.98 -8.77
C PRO A 232 -2.51 9.91 -7.71
N MET A 233 -1.52 9.52 -6.90
CA MET A 233 -1.63 8.38 -5.97
C MET A 233 -1.76 8.80 -4.50
N ILE A 234 -1.90 10.09 -4.19
CA ILE A 234 -2.03 10.59 -2.82
C ILE A 234 -3.47 10.36 -2.35
N PRO A 235 -3.74 9.43 -1.42
CA PRO A 235 -5.11 9.13 -1.00
C PRO A 235 -5.67 10.25 -0.12
N VAL A 236 -6.96 10.53 -0.29
CA VAL A 236 -7.69 11.55 0.47
C VAL A 236 -8.79 10.90 1.28
N PHE A 237 -8.83 11.20 2.58
CA PHE A 237 -9.82 10.67 3.50
C PHE A 237 -10.67 11.79 4.08
N ASN A 238 -11.97 11.53 4.25
CA ASN A 238 -12.84 12.47 4.95
C ASN A 238 -12.84 12.18 6.46
N SER A 239 -12.68 13.22 7.29
CA SER A 239 -12.66 13.05 8.74
C SER A 239 -13.97 12.55 9.36
N GLN A 240 -15.10 12.66 8.66
CA GLN A 240 -16.37 12.02 9.08
C GLN A 240 -16.25 10.50 9.11
N ASN A 241 -15.37 9.91 8.30
CA ASN A 241 -15.17 8.47 8.19
C ASN A 241 -14.11 7.94 9.17
N LYS A 242 -13.51 8.76 10.03
CA LYS A 242 -12.34 8.37 10.85
C LYS A 242 -12.52 7.10 11.69
N GLY A 243 -13.72 6.84 12.21
CA GLY A 243 -14.01 5.59 12.94
C GLY A 243 -14.00 4.33 12.06
N ALA A 244 -14.09 4.48 10.73
CA ALA A 244 -14.05 3.41 9.74
C ALA A 244 -12.79 3.44 8.86
N ILE A 245 -11.89 4.41 9.06
CA ILE A 245 -10.53 4.36 8.49
C ILE A 245 -9.73 3.44 9.38
N ILE A 246 -9.38 2.26 8.87
CA ILE A 246 -8.66 1.25 9.62
C ILE A 246 -7.19 1.28 9.21
N VAL A 247 -6.32 1.32 10.22
CA VAL A 247 -4.89 1.11 10.08
C VAL A 247 -4.59 -0.31 10.54
N ASP A 248 -4.02 -1.11 9.65
CA ASP A 248 -3.57 -2.48 9.93
C ASP A 248 -2.14 -2.70 9.42
N GLY A 249 -1.53 -3.79 9.85
CA GLY A 249 -0.12 -4.05 9.53
C GLY A 249 0.15 -5.52 9.27
N VAL A 250 1.28 -5.75 8.62
CA VAL A 250 1.83 -7.09 8.39
C VAL A 250 3.19 -7.17 9.06
N SER A 251 3.34 -8.13 9.95
CA SER A 251 4.62 -8.51 10.54
C SER A 251 5.08 -9.86 9.98
N GLN A 252 6.15 -10.35 10.55
CA GLN A 252 6.70 -11.67 10.29
C GLN A 252 6.18 -12.71 11.33
N GLN A 253 7.00 -13.66 11.76
CA GLN A 253 6.64 -14.71 12.73
C GLN A 253 6.45 -14.26 14.19
N VAL A 254 6.55 -12.95 14.49
CA VAL A 254 6.49 -12.43 15.86
C VAL A 254 5.42 -11.34 15.94
N ALA A 255 4.55 -11.46 16.94
CA ALA A 255 3.58 -10.43 17.27
C ALA A 255 4.35 -9.20 17.76
N VAL A 256 4.08 -8.06 17.15
CA VAL A 256 4.75 -6.81 17.50
C VAL A 256 3.74 -5.68 17.58
N THR A 257 3.91 -4.84 18.59
CA THR A 257 3.25 -3.55 18.65
C THR A 257 4.16 -2.53 17.98
N SER A 258 3.62 -1.78 17.04
CA SER A 258 4.29 -0.60 16.48
C SER A 258 3.42 0.63 16.66
N VAL A 259 4.05 1.71 17.11
CA VAL A 259 3.49 3.05 17.07
C VAL A 259 3.77 3.63 15.69
N VAL A 260 2.71 3.93 14.96
CA VAL A 260 2.75 4.50 13.62
C VAL A 260 2.29 5.95 13.69
N THR A 261 3.08 6.86 13.13
CA THR A 261 2.64 8.24 12.88
C THR A 261 2.35 8.38 11.39
N LEU A 262 1.08 8.57 11.06
CA LEU A 262 0.64 8.91 9.70
C LEU A 262 0.71 10.43 9.51
N PHE A 263 1.30 10.87 8.41
CA PHE A 263 1.36 12.28 8.06
C PHE A 263 0.22 12.63 7.12
N PHE A 264 -0.61 13.56 7.57
CA PHE A 264 -1.73 14.09 6.81
C PHE A 264 -1.52 15.56 6.49
N VAL A 265 -2.07 16.00 5.37
CA VAL A 265 -2.22 17.41 5.01
C VAL A 265 -3.71 17.73 4.97
N GLU A 266 -4.13 18.67 5.81
CA GLU A 266 -5.46 19.26 5.80
C GLU A 266 -5.68 19.97 4.47
N LEU A 267 -6.76 19.66 3.76
CA LEU A 267 -7.10 20.28 2.48
C LEU A 267 -8.16 21.37 2.67
N ALA A 268 -8.04 22.44 1.89
CA ALA A 268 -9.05 23.49 1.82
C ALA A 268 -10.42 22.88 1.49
N GLN A 269 -11.47 23.39 2.15
CA GLN A 269 -12.80 22.83 2.03
C GLN A 269 -13.30 22.85 0.57
N GLY A 270 -13.88 21.75 0.11
CA GLY A 270 -14.42 21.63 -1.25
C GLY A 270 -13.36 21.49 -2.36
N SER A 271 -12.08 21.34 -2.00
CA SER A 271 -10.98 21.27 -2.96
C SER A 271 -10.80 19.90 -3.64
N VAL A 272 -11.43 18.86 -3.10
CA VAL A 272 -11.45 17.50 -3.68
C VAL A 272 -12.90 17.12 -3.94
N PRO A 273 -13.23 16.55 -5.12
CA PRO A 273 -14.56 16.01 -5.37
C PRO A 273 -14.97 15.07 -4.24
N GLY A 274 -16.18 15.22 -3.73
CA GLY A 274 -16.71 14.33 -2.70
C GLY A 274 -16.69 12.88 -3.19
N ALA A 275 -16.60 11.93 -2.25
CA ALA A 275 -17.00 10.55 -2.54
C ALA A 275 -18.39 10.61 -3.18
N ALA A 276 -18.59 9.95 -4.32
CA ALA A 276 -19.89 9.90 -4.94
C ALA A 276 -20.89 9.40 -3.89
N LEU A 277 -21.76 10.30 -3.41
CA LEU A 277 -22.89 9.90 -2.59
C LEU A 277 -23.63 8.83 -3.41
N PRO A 278 -23.99 7.68 -2.82
CA PRO A 278 -24.88 6.76 -3.52
C PRO A 278 -26.08 7.58 -3.97
N ALA A 279 -26.37 7.53 -5.27
CA ALA A 279 -27.49 8.26 -5.85
C ALA A 279 -28.71 8.02 -4.96
N ALA A 280 -29.30 9.10 -4.43
CA ALA A 280 -30.50 9.00 -3.61
C ALA A 280 -31.48 8.10 -4.38
N GLN A 281 -31.86 6.97 -3.79
CA GLN A 281 -32.94 6.17 -4.36
C GLN A 281 -34.14 7.10 -4.50
N PRO A 282 -34.71 7.25 -5.71
CA PRO A 282 -35.95 7.98 -5.85
C PRO A 282 -36.97 7.26 -4.97
N GLY A 283 -37.51 8.00 -4.01
CA GLY A 283 -38.48 7.49 -3.05
C GLY A 283 -39.61 6.75 -3.74
N VAL A 284 -39.91 5.57 -3.22
CA VAL A 284 -41.19 4.89 -3.38
C VAL A 284 -41.95 5.06 -2.08
#